data_AF-A0A958XN35-F1
#
_entry.id   AF-A0A958XN35-F1
#
_cell.length_a   1.000
_cell.length_b   1.000
_cell.length_c   1.000
_cell.angle_alpha   90.00
_cell.angle_beta   90.00
_cell.angle_gamma   90.00
#
_symmetry.space_group_name_H-M   'P 1'
#
loop_
_entity.id
_entity.type
_entity.pdbx_description
1 polymer ?
#
loop_
_entity_poly.entity_id
_entity_poly.type
_entity_poly.pdbx_seq_one_letter_code
_entity_poly.pdbx_strand_id
1 'polypeptide(L)'
;MNFVYPVLMLLSLTFCLPRLSAQDGDPDAYLTKRWQTVATRMPADWYGSDAAKSVAENVLLTQKEIGGWAKNKPYHHKFSEGEKAEYLESKGESGATFDNGATITELRFLAKVYAHFKDERYKQAFEKGLAYIFEAQYENGGWPQFYPVRAGESVAYSGHITYNDNAMANIMRFLEEIAADDAEFAAFQLNADTKAKAKQAFDKGIQCFLDTQIIVDGKPTVWCAQHDAKTLAPAKARKYELPSFSGAESVGIVLLLMDVDQPSEAIVSAVDGAIRWFENHKITGIRQDVETTAEGKRNKIIVEDKDAPPVWARFYDLETGKPFFCDRDGIKKNTMAEIGFERRNGYGWYTDAPEKLLKEYPKWRKRIQKNASLQPVSSGVYKWADHPVKTGELRESRKILEGSSPHFEYLEMHATTQFPGAKPSTAHANDDIEECIIVQEGTMKITIEDSSVILGPRGVILLMPEQMHSLENIGDTKLTYFVMRYRSKKKMDTERGQASGGSLTLNADALTFKPSSRGGGIAYFDRSTAMCERFEMHITQLDKKGPSHQPHAHAETEIILVLSGNTEMTIDGKEYTAGPGDFYFMNSESLHGVRNASDAPCSYFAFKWK
;
A
#
# COMPACT_ATOMS: atom_id res chain seq x y z
N MET A 1 77.99 37.19 -3.39
CA MET A 1 77.53 36.20 -4.38
C MET A 1 76.83 35.09 -3.63
N ASN A 2 75.51 34.97 -3.76
CA ASN A 2 74.84 33.70 -4.04
C ASN A 2 73.33 33.90 -4.14
N PHE A 3 72.79 33.27 -5.17
CA PHE A 3 71.48 33.43 -5.75
C PHE A 3 70.36 32.92 -4.86
N VAL A 4 69.23 33.63 -4.91
CA VAL A 4 67.92 33.15 -4.48
C VAL A 4 67.34 32.28 -5.60
N TYR A 5 66.94 31.04 -5.28
CA TYR A 5 66.07 30.21 -6.11
C TYR A 5 64.82 29.81 -5.30
N PRO A 6 63.64 29.71 -5.93
CA PRO A 6 62.37 29.50 -5.24
C PRO A 6 62.11 28.01 -4.96
N VAL A 7 61.46 27.73 -3.83
CA VAL A 7 60.94 26.41 -3.49
C VAL A 7 59.66 26.16 -4.26
N LEU A 8 59.72 25.23 -5.22
CA LEU A 8 58.56 24.67 -5.91
C LEU A 8 57.96 23.57 -5.01
N MET A 9 56.81 23.84 -4.38
CA MET A 9 56.06 22.86 -3.59
C MET A 9 55.21 22.02 -4.55
N LEU A 10 55.68 20.83 -4.90
CA LEU A 10 54.86 19.82 -5.59
C LEU A 10 53.83 19.26 -4.59
N LEU A 11 52.57 19.69 -4.71
CA LEU A 11 51.43 18.99 -4.14
C LEU A 11 51.17 17.73 -4.99
N SER A 12 51.54 16.57 -4.45
CA SER A 12 51.08 15.28 -4.95
C SER A 12 49.57 15.14 -4.68
N LEU A 13 48.74 15.42 -5.69
CA LEU A 13 47.34 15.00 -5.70
C LEU A 13 47.30 13.46 -5.67
N THR A 14 47.14 12.91 -4.47
CA THR A 14 46.73 11.52 -4.29
C THR A 14 45.24 11.49 -4.57
N PHE A 15 44.86 11.01 -5.76
CA PHE A 15 43.49 10.59 -6.03
C PHE A 15 43.13 9.50 -5.01
N CYS A 16 42.38 9.86 -3.97
CA CYS A 16 41.63 8.88 -3.20
C CYS A 16 40.51 8.37 -4.11
N LEU A 17 40.80 7.29 -4.85
CA LEU A 17 39.75 6.40 -5.32
C LEU A 17 38.98 5.94 -4.09
N PRO A 18 37.64 6.09 -4.04
CA PRO A 18 36.87 5.44 -2.99
C PRO A 18 37.14 3.94 -3.12
N ARG A 19 37.72 3.34 -2.09
CA ARG A 19 37.66 1.89 -1.92
C ARG A 19 36.17 1.55 -1.87
N LEU A 20 35.63 1.00 -2.96
CA LEU A 20 34.47 0.13 -2.86
C LEU A 20 34.87 -0.93 -1.83
N SER A 21 34.30 -0.86 -0.62
CA SER A 21 34.26 -2.03 0.23
C SER A 21 33.34 -3.01 -0.49
N ALA A 22 33.93 -3.93 -1.27
CA ALA A 22 33.24 -5.17 -1.58
C ALA A 22 32.84 -5.77 -0.24
N GLN A 23 31.53 -5.90 -0.02
CA GLN A 23 31.02 -6.70 1.09
C GLN A 23 31.42 -8.14 0.74
N ASP A 24 32.47 -8.65 1.40
CA ASP A 24 32.97 -10.03 1.30
C ASP A 24 31.91 -11.00 1.88
N GLY A 25 30.83 -11.21 1.13
CA GLY A 25 29.88 -12.30 1.34
C GLY A 25 30.26 -13.51 0.49
N ASP A 26 30.01 -14.72 1.01
CA ASP A 26 30.08 -15.94 0.21
C ASP A 26 29.17 -15.81 -1.03
N PRO A 27 29.72 -15.85 -2.27
CA PRO A 27 28.94 -15.67 -3.50
C PRO A 27 27.88 -16.76 -3.69
N ASP A 28 28.04 -17.91 -3.03
CA ASP A 28 27.16 -19.07 -3.11
C ASP A 28 26.19 -19.19 -1.91
N ALA A 29 26.17 -18.20 -1.00
CA ALA A 29 25.30 -18.21 0.18
C ALA A 29 23.81 -18.38 -0.16
N TYR A 30 23.38 -18.00 -1.37
CA TYR A 30 22.01 -18.17 -1.84
C TYR A 30 21.61 -19.65 -2.04
N LEU A 31 22.55 -20.56 -2.29
CA LEU A 31 22.29 -21.99 -2.52
C LEU A 31 21.74 -22.71 -1.28
N THR A 32 22.02 -22.18 -0.09
CA THR A 32 21.52 -22.75 1.18
C THR A 32 20.13 -22.24 1.56
N LYS A 33 19.62 -21.23 0.85
CA LYS A 33 18.32 -20.60 1.13
C LYS A 33 17.18 -21.37 0.47
N ARG A 34 15.95 -21.11 0.91
CA ARG A 34 14.76 -21.62 0.21
C ARG A 34 14.55 -20.85 -1.09
N TRP A 35 14.00 -21.51 -2.11
CA TRP A 35 13.71 -20.88 -3.40
C TRP A 35 12.90 -19.58 -3.24
N GLN A 36 11.82 -19.61 -2.46
CA GLN A 36 11.00 -18.42 -2.21
C GLN A 36 11.81 -17.22 -1.66
N THR A 37 12.80 -17.48 -0.79
CA THR A 37 13.70 -16.46 -0.28
C THR A 37 14.62 -15.92 -1.37
N VAL A 38 15.21 -16.79 -2.19
CA VAL A 38 16.07 -16.37 -3.32
C VAL A 38 15.27 -15.54 -4.33
N ALA A 39 14.06 -15.99 -4.65
CA ALA A 39 13.18 -15.37 -5.63
C ALA A 39 12.74 -13.96 -5.21
N THR A 40 12.50 -13.71 -3.92
CA THR A 40 11.79 -12.50 -3.46
C THR A 40 12.51 -11.64 -2.42
N ARG A 41 13.56 -12.14 -1.75
CA ARG A 41 14.18 -11.49 -0.57
C ARG A 41 15.70 -11.38 -0.63
N MET A 42 16.31 -11.53 -1.80
CA MET A 42 17.74 -11.23 -1.94
C MET A 42 17.96 -9.72 -1.94
N PRO A 43 19.18 -9.23 -1.61
CA PRO A 43 19.52 -7.82 -1.79
C PRO A 43 19.26 -7.37 -3.22
N ALA A 44 18.82 -6.13 -3.42
CA ALA A 44 18.45 -5.61 -4.75
C ALA A 44 19.55 -5.84 -5.80
N ASP A 45 20.80 -5.48 -5.48
CA ASP A 45 21.94 -5.64 -6.39
C ASP A 45 22.24 -7.09 -6.77
N TRP A 46 21.83 -8.07 -5.95
CA TRP A 46 22.03 -9.49 -6.28
C TRP A 46 21.24 -9.89 -7.51
N TYR A 47 20.06 -9.30 -7.76
CA TYR A 47 19.25 -9.58 -8.94
C TYR A 47 19.89 -9.11 -10.25
N GLY A 48 20.92 -8.26 -10.18
CA GLY A 48 21.77 -7.86 -11.30
C GLY A 48 23.05 -8.69 -11.48
N SER A 49 23.23 -9.77 -10.70
CA SER A 49 24.44 -10.61 -10.74
C SER A 49 24.36 -11.75 -11.78
N ASP A 50 25.53 -12.28 -12.18
CA ASP A 50 25.61 -13.48 -13.03
C ASP A 50 24.96 -14.71 -12.37
N ALA A 51 24.98 -14.80 -11.04
CA ALA A 51 24.29 -15.85 -10.31
C ALA A 51 22.77 -15.76 -10.52
N ALA A 52 22.18 -14.57 -10.34
CA ALA A 52 20.76 -14.35 -10.59
C ALA A 52 20.39 -14.63 -12.06
N LYS A 53 21.25 -14.24 -13.01
CA LYS A 53 21.08 -14.57 -14.42
C LYS A 53 21.06 -16.09 -14.67
N SER A 54 21.99 -16.83 -14.08
CA SER A 54 22.00 -18.30 -14.18
C SER A 54 20.73 -18.93 -13.61
N VAL A 55 20.20 -18.39 -12.52
CA VAL A 55 18.92 -18.84 -11.94
C VAL A 55 17.75 -18.48 -12.85
N ALA A 56 17.77 -17.34 -13.52
CA ALA A 56 16.74 -16.95 -14.48
C ALA A 56 16.67 -17.90 -15.69
N GLU A 57 17.81 -18.40 -16.18
CA GLU A 57 17.82 -19.41 -17.24
C GLU A 57 17.12 -20.70 -16.80
N ASN A 58 17.28 -21.12 -15.54
CA ASN A 58 16.55 -22.26 -14.97
C ASN A 58 15.04 -21.98 -14.88
N VAL A 59 14.64 -20.77 -14.47
CA VAL A 59 13.22 -20.38 -14.38
C VAL A 59 12.58 -20.39 -15.76
N LEU A 60 13.25 -19.86 -16.80
CA LEU A 60 12.78 -19.91 -18.18
C LEU A 60 12.65 -21.35 -18.70
N LEU A 61 13.68 -22.17 -18.47
CA LEU A 61 13.72 -23.56 -18.91
C LEU A 61 12.52 -24.35 -18.37
N THR A 62 12.12 -24.08 -17.13
CA THR A 62 11.13 -24.86 -16.39
C THR A 62 9.70 -24.37 -16.52
N GLN A 63 9.47 -23.20 -17.14
CA GLN A 63 8.12 -22.72 -17.43
C GLN A 63 7.39 -23.70 -18.35
N LYS A 64 6.17 -24.12 -17.97
CA LYS A 64 5.32 -24.99 -18.79
C LYS A 64 4.79 -24.25 -20.01
N GLU A 65 4.34 -24.98 -21.02
CA GLU A 65 3.82 -24.37 -22.25
C GLU A 65 2.57 -23.52 -22.01
N ILE A 66 1.81 -23.79 -20.95
CA ILE A 66 0.65 -22.96 -20.59
C ILE A 66 1.03 -21.69 -19.80
N GLY A 67 2.31 -21.52 -19.43
CA GLY A 67 2.83 -20.31 -18.79
C GLY A 67 3.08 -20.37 -17.29
N GLY A 68 2.52 -21.35 -16.58
CA GLY A 68 2.76 -21.52 -15.14
C GLY A 68 3.97 -22.42 -14.79
N TRP A 69 4.25 -22.55 -13.49
CA TRP A 69 5.35 -23.36 -12.95
C TRP A 69 4.87 -24.43 -11.98
N ALA A 70 5.70 -25.46 -11.80
CA ALA A 70 5.48 -26.50 -10.80
C ALA A 70 5.95 -26.03 -9.42
N LYS A 71 5.32 -26.52 -8.36
CA LYS A 71 5.70 -26.19 -6.98
C LYS A 71 6.90 -26.98 -6.46
N ASN A 72 7.48 -26.49 -5.36
CA ASN A 72 8.50 -27.18 -4.56
C ASN A 72 9.77 -27.55 -5.36
N LYS A 73 10.16 -26.73 -6.34
CA LYS A 73 11.38 -26.90 -7.12
C LYS A 73 12.46 -25.91 -6.67
N PRO A 74 13.71 -26.35 -6.45
CA PRO A 74 14.81 -25.46 -6.10
C PRO A 74 15.42 -24.84 -7.37
N TYR A 75 14.71 -23.94 -8.05
CA TYR A 75 15.16 -23.38 -9.34
C TYR A 75 16.52 -22.65 -9.29
N HIS A 76 16.97 -22.29 -8.09
CA HIS A 76 18.26 -21.66 -7.83
C HIS A 76 19.45 -22.64 -7.78
N HIS A 77 19.21 -23.95 -7.79
CA HIS A 77 20.27 -24.96 -7.87
C HIS A 77 20.61 -25.29 -9.32
N LYS A 78 21.85 -25.69 -9.57
CA LYS A 78 22.29 -26.11 -10.91
C LYS A 78 21.57 -27.38 -11.33
N PHE A 79 21.07 -27.40 -12.56
CA PHE A 79 20.51 -28.61 -13.17
C PHE A 79 21.58 -29.38 -13.94
N SER A 80 21.58 -30.69 -13.78
CA SER A 80 22.26 -31.62 -14.67
C SER A 80 21.66 -31.60 -16.07
N GLU A 81 22.42 -32.05 -17.08
CA GLU A 81 21.91 -32.13 -18.46
C GLU A 81 20.69 -33.06 -18.59
N GLY A 82 20.62 -34.11 -17.77
CA GLY A 82 19.45 -34.99 -17.71
C GLY A 82 18.20 -34.27 -17.19
N GLU A 83 18.32 -33.51 -16.10
CA GLU A 83 17.20 -32.71 -15.58
C GLU A 83 16.74 -31.65 -16.59
N LYS A 84 17.67 -31.01 -17.30
CA LYS A 84 17.32 -30.04 -18.35
C LYS A 84 16.53 -30.69 -19.48
N ALA A 85 16.95 -31.88 -19.93
CA ALA A 85 16.24 -32.65 -20.95
C ALA A 85 14.82 -33.03 -20.49
N GLU A 86 14.67 -33.50 -19.25
CA GLU A 86 13.35 -33.84 -18.67
C GLU A 86 12.42 -32.62 -18.61
N TYR A 87 12.92 -31.44 -18.26
CA TYR A 87 12.11 -30.22 -18.28
C TYR A 87 11.65 -29.84 -19.68
N LEU A 88 12.52 -29.97 -20.68
CA LEU A 88 12.18 -29.68 -22.08
C LEU A 88 11.11 -30.64 -22.61
N GLU A 89 11.27 -31.94 -22.36
CA GLU A 89 10.32 -32.98 -22.79
C GLU A 89 8.95 -32.81 -22.10
N SER A 90 8.94 -32.42 -20.81
CA SER A 90 7.70 -32.30 -20.03
C SER A 90 7.01 -30.94 -20.15
N LYS A 91 7.48 -29.98 -20.96
CA LYS A 91 6.89 -28.62 -21.03
C LYS A 91 5.40 -28.62 -21.37
N GLY A 92 4.96 -29.54 -22.23
CA GLY A 92 3.55 -29.67 -22.64
C GLY A 92 2.66 -30.42 -21.62
N GLU A 93 3.23 -31.01 -20.58
CA GLU A 93 2.48 -31.77 -19.59
C GLU A 93 1.80 -30.89 -18.54
N SER A 94 0.67 -31.37 -18.00
CA SER A 94 0.00 -30.73 -16.86
C SER A 94 0.92 -30.69 -15.62
N GLY A 95 0.76 -29.69 -14.76
CA GLY A 95 1.54 -29.59 -13.52
C GLY A 95 1.83 -28.18 -13.04
N ALA A 96 1.50 -27.17 -13.84
CA ALA A 96 1.48 -25.79 -13.40
C ALA A 96 0.43 -25.58 -12.28
N THR A 97 0.78 -24.75 -11.29
CA THR A 97 0.00 -24.61 -10.06
C THR A 97 0.26 -23.27 -9.37
N PHE A 98 -0.68 -22.89 -8.50
CA PHE A 98 -0.53 -21.78 -7.54
C PHE A 98 -0.21 -22.25 -6.12
N ASP A 99 -0.17 -23.57 -5.90
CA ASP A 99 0.08 -24.16 -4.59
C ASP A 99 1.50 -23.86 -4.08
N ASN A 100 1.65 -23.65 -2.78
CA ASN A 100 2.92 -23.23 -2.14
C ASN A 100 3.56 -21.97 -2.78
N GLY A 101 2.76 -21.09 -3.37
CA GLY A 101 3.23 -19.85 -3.99
C GLY A 101 3.89 -20.01 -5.36
N ALA A 102 3.81 -21.19 -5.97
CA ALA A 102 4.30 -21.42 -7.32
C ALA A 102 3.60 -20.52 -8.34
N THR A 103 4.24 -20.31 -9.48
CA THR A 103 3.92 -19.34 -10.52
C THR A 103 4.10 -17.89 -10.08
N ILE A 104 3.51 -17.47 -8.95
CA ILE A 104 3.66 -16.09 -8.44
C ILE A 104 5.10 -15.81 -8.04
N THR A 105 5.76 -16.75 -7.36
CA THR A 105 7.16 -16.60 -6.92
C THR A 105 8.11 -16.42 -8.11
N GLU A 106 7.92 -17.21 -9.16
CA GLU A 106 8.72 -17.17 -10.37
C GLU A 106 8.50 -15.87 -11.16
N LEU A 107 7.25 -15.40 -11.26
CA LEU A 107 6.92 -14.12 -11.90
C LEU A 107 7.60 -12.94 -11.19
N ARG A 108 7.56 -12.91 -9.86
CA ARG A 108 8.24 -11.86 -9.07
C ARG A 108 9.75 -11.91 -9.25
N PHE A 109 10.34 -13.10 -9.32
CA PHE A 109 11.77 -13.25 -9.60
C PHE A 109 12.14 -12.70 -10.98
N LEU A 110 11.37 -13.04 -12.03
CA LEU A 110 11.58 -12.54 -13.38
C LEU A 110 11.46 -11.01 -13.45
N ALA A 111 10.53 -10.40 -12.69
CA ALA A 111 10.38 -8.95 -12.60
C ALA A 111 11.67 -8.28 -12.09
N LYS A 112 12.21 -8.79 -10.98
CA LYS A 112 13.44 -8.26 -10.38
C LYS A 112 14.64 -8.41 -11.32
N VAL A 113 14.82 -9.58 -11.95
CA VAL A 113 15.94 -9.80 -12.89
C VAL A 113 15.79 -8.96 -14.17
N TYR A 114 14.58 -8.84 -14.73
CA TYR A 114 14.32 -8.02 -15.91
C TYR A 114 14.61 -6.54 -15.65
N ALA A 115 14.35 -6.04 -14.43
CA ALA A 115 14.66 -4.67 -14.05
C ALA A 115 16.15 -4.30 -14.26
N HIS A 116 17.06 -5.26 -14.08
CA HIS A 116 18.51 -5.07 -14.30
C HIS A 116 18.96 -5.38 -15.73
N PHE A 117 18.57 -6.52 -16.29
CA PHE A 117 19.16 -7.01 -17.54
C PHE A 117 18.39 -6.63 -18.80
N LYS A 118 17.08 -6.36 -18.69
CA LYS A 118 16.21 -6.05 -19.85
C LYS A 118 16.24 -7.11 -20.96
N ASP A 119 16.49 -8.37 -20.62
CA ASP A 119 16.39 -9.48 -21.59
C ASP A 119 14.92 -9.78 -21.88
N GLU A 120 14.52 -9.60 -23.14
CA GLU A 120 13.13 -9.76 -23.57
C GLU A 120 12.57 -11.17 -23.37
N ARG A 121 13.42 -12.20 -23.25
CA ARG A 121 12.96 -13.55 -22.90
C ARG A 121 12.32 -13.60 -21.51
N TYR A 122 12.83 -12.81 -20.55
CA TYR A 122 12.25 -12.73 -19.20
C TYR A 122 10.89 -12.03 -19.23
N LYS A 123 10.75 -10.98 -20.06
CA LYS A 123 9.46 -10.30 -20.29
C LYS A 123 8.44 -11.21 -20.94
N GLN A 124 8.81 -11.94 -21.99
CA GLN A 124 7.93 -12.90 -22.65
C GLN A 124 7.46 -14.00 -21.70
N ALA A 125 8.36 -14.55 -20.86
CA ALA A 125 8.00 -15.53 -19.86
C ALA A 125 7.07 -14.95 -18.78
N PHE A 126 7.32 -13.72 -18.34
CA PHE A 126 6.46 -13.01 -17.39
C PHE A 126 5.04 -12.81 -17.96
N GLU A 127 4.93 -12.28 -19.19
CA GLU A 127 3.65 -12.07 -19.86
C GLU A 127 2.88 -13.37 -20.08
N LYS A 128 3.59 -14.46 -20.41
CA LYS A 128 3.00 -15.81 -20.55
C LYS A 128 2.46 -16.33 -19.21
N GLY A 129 3.18 -16.12 -18.11
CA GLY A 129 2.69 -16.50 -16.77
C GLY A 129 1.56 -15.60 -16.26
N LEU A 130 1.51 -14.32 -16.66
CA LEU A 130 0.37 -13.45 -16.39
C LEU A 130 -0.87 -13.89 -17.20
N ALA A 131 -0.69 -14.27 -18.46
CA ALA A 131 -1.75 -14.84 -19.28
C ALA A 131 -2.30 -16.15 -18.67
N TYR A 132 -1.43 -16.99 -18.12
CA TYR A 132 -1.81 -18.19 -17.37
C TYR A 132 -2.74 -17.88 -16.18
N ILE A 133 -2.44 -16.83 -15.41
CA ILE A 133 -3.28 -16.40 -14.28
C ILE A 133 -4.68 -16.03 -14.77
N PHE A 134 -4.78 -15.27 -15.86
CA PHE A 134 -6.06 -14.88 -16.44
C PHE A 134 -6.84 -16.06 -16.99
N GLU A 135 -6.16 -16.96 -17.70
CA GLU A 135 -6.79 -18.15 -18.28
C GLU A 135 -7.31 -19.12 -17.21
N ALA A 136 -6.61 -19.23 -16.08
CA ALA A 136 -6.99 -20.12 -14.99
C ALA A 136 -8.19 -19.61 -14.16
N GLN A 137 -8.59 -18.33 -14.30
CA GLN A 137 -9.68 -17.77 -13.50
C GLN A 137 -11.03 -18.32 -13.97
N TYR A 138 -11.83 -18.85 -13.04
CA TYR A 138 -13.19 -19.27 -13.32
C TYR A 138 -14.14 -18.07 -13.56
N GLU A 139 -15.28 -18.33 -14.19
CA GLU A 139 -16.30 -17.29 -14.44
C GLU A 139 -16.80 -16.63 -13.14
N ASN A 140 -16.87 -17.39 -12.05
CA ASN A 140 -17.23 -16.90 -10.71
C ASN A 140 -16.08 -16.20 -9.97
N GLY A 141 -14.92 -16.00 -10.63
CA GLY A 141 -13.79 -15.26 -10.10
C GLY A 141 -12.79 -16.05 -9.26
N GLY A 142 -13.08 -17.33 -8.95
CA GLY A 142 -12.16 -18.17 -8.19
C GLY A 142 -11.02 -18.77 -9.03
N TRP A 143 -9.99 -19.29 -8.38
CA TRP A 143 -8.88 -19.99 -9.03
C TRP A 143 -8.71 -21.42 -8.53
N PRO A 144 -8.36 -22.37 -9.42
CA PRO A 144 -7.98 -23.72 -9.04
C PRO A 144 -6.63 -23.76 -8.31
N GLN A 145 -6.35 -24.88 -7.67
CA GLN A 145 -4.99 -25.18 -7.19
C GLN A 145 -4.04 -25.45 -8.37
N PHE A 146 -4.48 -26.23 -9.36
CA PHE A 146 -3.72 -26.58 -10.57
C PHE A 146 -4.52 -26.18 -11.82
N TYR A 147 -3.83 -25.59 -12.80
CA TYR A 147 -4.41 -25.33 -14.11
C TYR A 147 -3.45 -25.78 -15.22
N PRO A 148 -3.90 -26.56 -16.22
CA PRO A 148 -5.23 -27.16 -16.33
C PRO A 148 -5.55 -28.09 -15.16
N VAL A 149 -6.85 -28.22 -14.83
CA VAL A 149 -7.29 -29.04 -13.71
C VAL A 149 -6.86 -30.50 -13.92
N ARG A 150 -6.31 -31.12 -12.87
CA ARG A 150 -5.79 -32.49 -12.97
C ARG A 150 -6.94 -33.49 -13.07
N ALA A 151 -6.81 -34.44 -14.00
CA ALA A 151 -7.73 -35.56 -14.11
C ALA A 151 -7.46 -36.62 -13.02
N GLY A 152 -8.51 -37.17 -12.43
CA GLY A 152 -8.45 -38.30 -11.49
C GLY A 152 -9.11 -38.03 -10.13
N GLU A 153 -9.84 -39.02 -9.60
CA GLU A 153 -10.64 -38.88 -8.36
C GLU A 153 -9.80 -38.49 -7.13
N SER A 154 -8.56 -38.96 -7.03
CA SER A 154 -7.67 -38.68 -5.89
C SER A 154 -7.13 -37.25 -5.85
N VAL A 155 -7.28 -36.49 -6.95
CA VAL A 155 -6.81 -35.11 -7.10
C VAL A 155 -7.90 -34.18 -7.60
N ALA A 156 -9.17 -34.62 -7.59
CA ALA A 156 -10.32 -33.85 -8.06
C ALA A 156 -10.45 -32.49 -7.33
N TYR A 157 -9.99 -32.42 -6.07
CA TYR A 157 -9.96 -31.18 -5.30
C TYR A 157 -9.06 -30.10 -5.91
N SER A 158 -8.14 -30.44 -6.82
CA SER A 158 -7.24 -29.47 -7.45
C SER A 158 -7.96 -28.45 -8.36
N GLY A 159 -9.21 -28.75 -8.75
CA GLY A 159 -10.10 -27.84 -9.48
C GLY A 159 -11.08 -27.07 -8.59
N HIS A 160 -10.97 -27.15 -7.26
CA HIS A 160 -11.75 -26.31 -6.37
C HIS A 160 -11.19 -24.89 -6.32
N ILE A 161 -12.03 -23.92 -5.96
CA ILE A 161 -11.59 -22.58 -5.59
C ILE A 161 -10.69 -22.74 -4.37
N THR A 162 -9.40 -22.39 -4.52
CA THR A 162 -8.37 -22.78 -3.56
C THR A 162 -7.84 -21.58 -2.78
N TYR A 163 -8.20 -21.51 -1.50
CA TYR A 163 -7.64 -20.56 -0.55
C TYR A 163 -6.44 -21.13 0.21
N ASN A 164 -6.36 -22.46 0.33
CA ASN A 164 -5.29 -23.21 0.99
C ASN A 164 -3.89 -22.70 0.62
N ASP A 165 -3.05 -22.56 1.65
CA ASP A 165 -1.67 -22.07 1.56
C ASP A 165 -1.59 -20.69 0.87
N ASN A 166 -2.62 -19.86 1.08
CA ASN A 166 -2.80 -18.54 0.47
C ASN A 166 -2.77 -18.52 -1.07
N ALA A 167 -3.08 -19.63 -1.76
CA ALA A 167 -2.94 -19.71 -3.22
C ALA A 167 -3.67 -18.56 -3.94
N MET A 168 -4.99 -18.42 -3.75
CA MET A 168 -5.74 -17.32 -4.35
C MET A 168 -5.41 -15.96 -3.73
N ALA A 169 -5.08 -15.88 -2.43
CA ALA A 169 -4.70 -14.61 -1.82
C ALA A 169 -3.41 -14.03 -2.44
N ASN A 170 -2.44 -14.88 -2.78
CA ASN A 170 -1.21 -14.47 -3.45
C ASN A 170 -1.47 -14.02 -4.90
N ILE A 171 -2.37 -14.69 -5.62
CA ILE A 171 -2.81 -14.26 -6.96
C ILE A 171 -3.46 -12.88 -6.88
N MET A 172 -4.37 -12.69 -5.93
CA MET A 172 -5.10 -11.45 -5.73
C MET A 172 -4.15 -10.28 -5.44
N ARG A 173 -3.21 -10.42 -4.50
CA ARG A 173 -2.20 -9.38 -4.23
C ARG A 173 -1.37 -9.06 -5.47
N PHE A 174 -0.92 -10.09 -6.19
CA PHE A 174 -0.15 -9.91 -7.41
C PHE A 174 -0.95 -9.14 -8.48
N LEU A 175 -2.22 -9.46 -8.69
CA LEU A 175 -3.07 -8.76 -9.67
C LEU A 175 -3.38 -7.32 -9.26
N GLU A 176 -3.59 -7.06 -7.97
CA GLU A 176 -3.75 -5.71 -7.43
C GLU A 176 -2.52 -4.84 -7.71
N GLU A 177 -1.32 -5.36 -7.42
CA GLU A 177 -0.06 -4.66 -7.68
C GLU A 177 0.17 -4.40 -9.18
N ILE A 178 -0.18 -5.36 -10.05
CA ILE A 178 -0.13 -5.17 -11.51
C ILE A 178 -1.09 -4.07 -11.96
N ALA A 179 -2.31 -4.05 -11.43
CA ALA A 179 -3.31 -3.04 -11.74
C ALA A 179 -2.90 -1.64 -11.23
N ALA A 180 -2.22 -1.58 -10.09
CA ALA A 180 -1.73 -0.36 -9.46
C ALA A 180 -0.41 0.18 -10.03
N ASP A 181 0.18 -0.51 -11.02
CA ASP A 181 1.49 -0.17 -11.60
C ASP A 181 2.61 -0.11 -10.55
N ASP A 182 2.61 -1.09 -9.64
CA ASP A 182 3.60 -1.18 -8.57
C ASP A 182 5.04 -1.14 -9.11
N ALA A 183 5.93 -0.48 -8.37
CA ALA A 183 7.32 -0.25 -8.74
C ALA A 183 8.07 -1.56 -9.08
N GLU A 184 7.70 -2.68 -8.47
CA GLU A 184 8.27 -4.01 -8.78
C GLU A 184 8.08 -4.39 -10.26
N PHE A 185 6.99 -3.95 -10.90
CA PHE A 185 6.62 -4.32 -12.27
C PHE A 185 6.79 -3.18 -13.28
N ALA A 186 7.07 -1.95 -12.84
CA ALA A 186 7.21 -0.77 -13.69
C ALA A 186 8.21 -0.97 -14.84
N ALA A 187 9.26 -1.77 -14.62
CA ALA A 187 10.26 -2.13 -15.62
C ALA A 187 9.66 -2.72 -16.91
N PHE A 188 8.56 -3.47 -16.83
CA PHE A 188 7.92 -4.13 -17.97
C PHE A 188 7.13 -3.18 -18.87
N GLN A 189 6.74 -2.00 -18.35
CA GLN A 189 5.89 -1.03 -19.04
C GLN A 189 4.60 -1.68 -19.55
N LEU A 190 3.88 -2.36 -18.65
CA LEU A 190 2.62 -3.04 -18.99
C LEU A 190 1.59 -2.01 -19.51
N ASN A 191 0.92 -2.37 -20.60
CA ASN A 191 -0.08 -1.49 -21.23
C ASN A 191 -1.35 -1.38 -20.38
N ALA A 192 -2.18 -0.38 -20.69
CA ALA A 192 -3.42 -0.10 -19.96
C ALA A 192 -4.41 -1.28 -20.00
N ASP A 193 -4.48 -2.03 -21.10
CA ASP A 193 -5.39 -3.17 -21.24
C ASP A 193 -5.03 -4.31 -20.28
N THR A 194 -3.74 -4.60 -20.11
CA THR A 194 -3.25 -5.61 -19.16
C THR A 194 -3.56 -5.19 -17.73
N LYS A 195 -3.35 -3.92 -17.38
CA LYS A 195 -3.67 -3.37 -16.05
C LYS A 195 -5.17 -3.43 -15.78
N ALA A 196 -6.00 -3.08 -16.77
CA ALA A 196 -7.45 -3.16 -16.67
C ALA A 196 -7.94 -4.62 -16.51
N LYS A 197 -7.35 -5.57 -17.24
CA LYS A 197 -7.64 -7.01 -17.08
C LYS A 197 -7.25 -7.52 -15.69
N ALA A 198 -6.10 -7.10 -15.16
CA ALA A 198 -5.68 -7.43 -13.80
C ALA A 198 -6.68 -6.90 -12.77
N LYS A 199 -7.10 -5.64 -12.90
CA LYS A 199 -8.13 -5.03 -12.04
C LYS A 199 -9.46 -5.79 -12.12
N GLN A 200 -9.91 -6.13 -13.32
CA GLN A 200 -11.15 -6.88 -13.53
C GLN A 200 -11.07 -8.28 -12.89
N ALA A 201 -9.95 -8.97 -13.05
CA ALA A 201 -9.73 -10.29 -12.45
C ALA A 201 -9.70 -10.19 -10.91
N PHE A 202 -9.05 -9.17 -10.35
CA PHE A 202 -9.08 -8.88 -8.92
C PHE A 202 -10.52 -8.64 -8.43
N ASP A 203 -11.29 -7.77 -9.10
CA ASP A 203 -12.67 -7.47 -8.69
C ASP A 203 -13.57 -8.70 -8.70
N LYS A 204 -13.42 -9.59 -9.70
CA LYS A 204 -14.10 -10.89 -9.71
C LYS A 204 -13.65 -11.79 -8.55
N GLY A 205 -12.38 -11.78 -8.19
CA GLY A 205 -11.88 -12.51 -7.03
C GLY A 205 -12.45 -11.99 -5.70
N ILE A 206 -12.63 -10.67 -5.56
CA ILE A 206 -13.35 -10.09 -4.41
C ILE A 206 -14.79 -10.60 -4.37
N GLN A 207 -15.49 -10.59 -5.51
CA GLN A 207 -16.85 -11.13 -5.57
C GLN A 207 -16.89 -12.62 -5.18
N CYS A 208 -15.91 -13.41 -5.64
CA CYS A 208 -15.76 -14.82 -5.23
C CYS A 208 -15.60 -14.98 -3.72
N PHE A 209 -14.81 -14.13 -3.04
CA PHE A 209 -14.72 -14.15 -1.58
C PHE A 209 -16.09 -13.88 -0.95
N LEU A 210 -16.84 -12.90 -1.44
CA LEU A 210 -18.17 -12.60 -0.89
C LEU A 210 -19.15 -13.76 -1.10
N ASP A 211 -19.16 -14.36 -2.31
CA ASP A 211 -20.11 -15.41 -2.68
C ASP A 211 -19.82 -16.77 -2.01
N THR A 212 -18.57 -17.00 -1.61
CA THR A 212 -18.14 -18.23 -0.91
C THR A 212 -18.12 -18.08 0.60
N GLN A 213 -18.33 -16.88 1.15
CA GLN A 213 -18.31 -16.70 2.60
C GLN A 213 -19.39 -17.55 3.26
N ILE A 214 -19.02 -18.31 4.28
CA ILE A 214 -19.95 -19.21 4.95
C ILE A 214 -20.94 -18.37 5.77
N ILE A 215 -22.22 -18.55 5.52
CA ILE A 215 -23.31 -17.88 6.23
C ILE A 215 -23.95 -18.85 7.22
N VAL A 216 -23.99 -18.48 8.50
CA VAL A 216 -24.65 -19.24 9.57
C VAL A 216 -25.73 -18.35 10.18
N ASP A 217 -26.98 -18.82 10.22
CA ASP A 217 -28.13 -18.07 10.73
C ASP A 217 -28.25 -16.65 10.13
N GLY A 218 -28.02 -16.55 8.82
CA GLY A 218 -28.05 -15.28 8.08
C GLY A 218 -26.88 -14.33 8.37
N LYS A 219 -25.86 -14.78 9.11
CA LYS A 219 -24.70 -13.96 9.48
C LYS A 219 -23.42 -14.45 8.78
N PRO A 220 -22.61 -13.54 8.23
CA PRO A 220 -21.30 -13.89 7.69
C PRO A 220 -20.37 -14.39 8.78
N THR A 221 -19.56 -15.39 8.42
CA THR A 221 -18.52 -15.98 9.27
C THR A 221 -17.17 -15.89 8.55
N VAL A 222 -16.53 -17.02 8.24
CA VAL A 222 -15.24 -17.13 7.55
C VAL A 222 -15.37 -18.06 6.34
N TRP A 223 -14.25 -18.54 5.80
CA TRP A 223 -14.19 -19.40 4.62
C TRP A 223 -13.64 -20.79 4.96
N CYS A 224 -13.88 -21.76 4.08
CA CYS A 224 -13.17 -23.04 4.07
C CYS A 224 -11.80 -22.88 3.41
N ALA A 225 -10.89 -23.84 3.58
CA ALA A 225 -9.62 -23.83 2.84
C ALA A 225 -9.80 -24.02 1.32
N GLN A 226 -10.92 -24.62 0.92
CA GLN A 226 -11.33 -24.72 -0.48
C GLN A 226 -12.85 -24.79 -0.60
N HIS A 227 -13.35 -24.27 -1.71
CA HIS A 227 -14.77 -24.25 -2.06
C HIS A 227 -14.97 -24.90 -3.43
N ASP A 228 -16.07 -25.64 -3.59
CA ASP A 228 -16.38 -26.23 -4.89
C ASP A 228 -16.60 -25.14 -5.95
N ALA A 229 -15.97 -25.30 -7.12
CA ALA A 229 -15.94 -24.25 -8.13
C ALA A 229 -17.28 -24.01 -8.84
N LYS A 230 -18.30 -24.84 -8.61
CA LYS A 230 -19.63 -24.68 -9.21
C LYS A 230 -20.67 -24.28 -8.17
N THR A 231 -20.70 -24.99 -7.05
CA THR A 231 -21.70 -24.79 -5.99
C THR A 231 -21.28 -23.75 -4.96
N LEU A 232 -20.00 -23.35 -4.95
CA LEU A 232 -19.40 -22.43 -3.98
C LEU A 232 -19.39 -22.93 -2.52
N ALA A 233 -19.89 -24.13 -2.27
CA ALA A 233 -19.94 -24.71 -0.93
C ALA A 233 -18.53 -25.12 -0.44
N PRO A 234 -18.28 -25.09 0.88
CA PRO A 234 -17.09 -25.69 1.48
C PRO A 234 -16.84 -27.11 0.96
N ALA A 235 -15.61 -27.37 0.50
CA ALA A 235 -15.24 -28.65 -0.09
C ALA A 235 -14.06 -29.31 0.66
N LYS A 236 -13.95 -30.63 0.54
CA LYS A 236 -12.80 -31.37 1.05
C LYS A 236 -11.62 -31.28 0.09
N ALA A 237 -10.41 -31.43 0.60
CA ALA A 237 -9.21 -31.64 -0.21
C ALA A 237 -8.65 -33.05 0.02
N ARG A 238 -7.51 -33.14 0.69
CA ARG A 238 -6.93 -34.43 1.11
C ARG A 238 -7.80 -35.05 2.20
N LYS A 239 -7.63 -36.36 2.47
CA LYS A 239 -8.46 -37.09 3.46
C LYS A 239 -8.54 -36.40 4.84
N TYR A 240 -7.47 -35.72 5.24
CA TYR A 240 -7.37 -35.00 6.51
C TYR A 240 -7.77 -33.52 6.44
N GLU A 241 -8.32 -33.05 5.30
CA GLU A 241 -8.75 -31.67 5.06
C GLU A 241 -10.23 -31.66 4.66
N LEU A 242 -11.08 -31.69 5.68
CA LEU A 242 -12.52 -31.81 5.52
C LEU A 242 -13.18 -30.43 5.35
N PRO A 243 -14.42 -30.35 4.81
CA PRO A 243 -15.18 -29.10 4.77
C PRO A 243 -15.31 -28.55 6.19
N SER A 244 -14.90 -27.29 6.37
CA SER A 244 -14.70 -26.69 7.68
C SER A 244 -14.67 -25.18 7.59
N PHE A 245 -14.85 -24.49 8.72
CA PHE A 245 -14.36 -23.12 8.84
C PHE A 245 -12.84 -23.18 8.99
N SER A 246 -12.12 -22.44 8.17
CA SER A 246 -10.66 -22.38 8.19
C SER A 246 -10.19 -21.21 9.04
N GLY A 247 -9.54 -21.51 10.18
CA GLY A 247 -8.94 -20.49 11.03
C GLY A 247 -7.66 -19.89 10.45
N ALA A 248 -7.01 -20.60 9.52
CA ALA A 248 -5.75 -20.15 8.91
C ALA A 248 -5.98 -19.38 7.59
N GLU A 249 -6.65 -20.00 6.62
CA GLU A 249 -6.72 -19.46 5.25
C GLU A 249 -7.63 -18.22 5.16
N SER A 250 -8.59 -18.10 6.08
CA SER A 250 -9.48 -16.95 6.14
C SER A 250 -8.75 -15.64 6.46
N VAL A 251 -7.59 -15.69 7.13
CA VAL A 251 -6.84 -14.47 7.51
C VAL A 251 -6.36 -13.72 6.27
N GLY A 252 -5.82 -14.44 5.27
CA GLY A 252 -5.35 -13.84 4.03
C GLY A 252 -6.47 -13.12 3.26
N ILE A 253 -7.68 -13.70 3.28
CA ILE A 253 -8.88 -13.14 2.67
C ILE A 253 -9.32 -11.86 3.39
N VAL A 254 -9.42 -11.89 4.72
CA VAL A 254 -9.86 -10.70 5.47
C VAL A 254 -8.85 -9.55 5.30
N LEU A 255 -7.55 -9.83 5.32
CA LEU A 255 -6.54 -8.80 5.07
C LEU A 255 -6.70 -8.16 3.69
N LEU A 256 -6.93 -8.96 2.64
CA LEU A 256 -7.22 -8.44 1.30
C LEU A 256 -8.49 -7.57 1.27
N LEU A 257 -9.57 -8.02 1.92
CA LEU A 257 -10.81 -7.25 2.00
C LEU A 257 -10.64 -5.94 2.78
N MET A 258 -9.79 -5.92 3.79
CA MET A 258 -9.45 -4.71 4.56
C MET A 258 -8.54 -3.75 3.80
N ASP A 259 -7.74 -4.26 2.87
CA ASP A 259 -6.83 -3.49 2.01
C ASP A 259 -7.57 -2.77 0.87
N VAL A 260 -8.83 -3.13 0.58
CA VAL A 260 -9.66 -2.41 -0.42
C VAL A 260 -9.88 -0.96 0.04
N ASP A 261 -9.43 0.01 -0.76
CA ASP A 261 -9.45 1.45 -0.44
C ASP A 261 -10.85 1.96 -0.04
N GLN A 262 -11.87 1.64 -0.83
CA GLN A 262 -13.26 2.02 -0.60
C GLN A 262 -14.14 0.77 -0.54
N PRO A 263 -14.14 0.05 0.60
CA PRO A 263 -14.85 -1.20 0.70
C PRO A 263 -16.36 -0.94 0.66
N SER A 264 -17.08 -1.76 -0.12
CA SER A 264 -18.54 -1.74 -0.14
C SER A 264 -19.13 -2.20 1.19
N GLU A 265 -20.41 -1.92 1.44
CA GLU A 265 -21.10 -2.44 2.64
C GLU A 265 -21.02 -3.97 2.75
N ALA A 266 -21.03 -4.68 1.62
CA ALA A 266 -20.86 -6.13 1.58
C ALA A 266 -19.47 -6.56 2.06
N ILE A 267 -18.41 -5.87 1.61
CA ILE A 267 -17.04 -6.10 2.11
C ILE A 267 -16.95 -5.80 3.60
N VAL A 268 -17.55 -4.69 4.06
CA VAL A 268 -17.55 -4.33 5.47
C VAL A 268 -18.26 -5.37 6.32
N SER A 269 -19.42 -5.84 5.88
CA SER A 269 -20.19 -6.91 6.53
C SER A 269 -19.40 -8.23 6.58
N ALA A 270 -18.72 -8.57 5.49
CA ALA A 270 -17.89 -9.77 5.41
C ALA A 270 -16.73 -9.73 6.41
N VAL A 271 -16.00 -8.62 6.49
CA VAL A 271 -14.92 -8.39 7.46
C VAL A 271 -15.46 -8.43 8.90
N ASP A 272 -16.51 -7.68 9.20
CA ASP A 272 -17.14 -7.64 10.53
C ASP A 272 -17.59 -9.06 10.97
N GLY A 273 -18.12 -9.86 10.04
CA GLY A 273 -18.50 -11.26 10.27
C GLY A 273 -17.33 -12.16 10.63
N ALA A 274 -16.25 -12.07 9.86
CA ALA A 274 -15.04 -12.86 10.07
C ALA A 274 -14.36 -12.51 11.40
N ILE A 275 -14.26 -11.22 11.74
CA ILE A 275 -13.68 -10.75 13.00
C ILE A 275 -14.49 -11.25 14.20
N ARG A 276 -15.82 -11.12 14.16
CA ARG A 276 -16.69 -11.68 15.19
C ARG A 276 -16.50 -13.19 15.34
N TRP A 277 -16.35 -13.90 14.23
CA TRP A 277 -16.10 -15.33 14.26
C TRP A 277 -14.74 -15.64 14.93
N PHE A 278 -13.66 -14.95 14.55
CA PHE A 278 -12.34 -15.15 15.18
C PHE A 278 -12.34 -14.85 16.68
N GLU A 279 -12.99 -13.78 17.12
CA GLU A 279 -13.11 -13.46 18.54
C GLU A 279 -13.84 -14.56 19.33
N ASN A 280 -14.91 -15.13 18.76
CA ASN A 280 -15.71 -16.17 19.40
C ASN A 280 -15.04 -17.55 19.40
N HIS A 281 -14.09 -17.80 18.49
CA HIS A 281 -13.47 -19.12 18.29
C HIS A 281 -12.01 -19.18 18.71
N LYS A 282 -11.47 -18.13 19.33
CA LYS A 282 -10.12 -18.14 19.88
C LYS A 282 -9.99 -19.12 21.04
N ILE A 283 -8.87 -19.82 21.09
CA ILE A 283 -8.54 -20.80 22.11
C ILE A 283 -7.50 -20.16 23.02
N THR A 284 -7.79 -20.13 24.32
CA THR A 284 -6.92 -19.54 25.35
C THR A 284 -6.53 -20.60 26.37
N GLY A 285 -5.50 -20.32 27.15
CA GLY A 285 -5.07 -21.24 28.23
C GLY A 285 -4.24 -22.43 27.76
N ILE A 286 -3.83 -22.45 26.49
CA ILE A 286 -2.97 -23.50 25.92
C ILE A 286 -1.87 -22.87 25.06
N ARG A 287 -0.76 -23.60 24.92
CA ARG A 287 0.21 -23.34 23.84
C ARG A 287 0.64 -24.63 23.17
N GLN A 288 1.05 -24.52 21.91
CA GLN A 288 1.73 -25.61 21.22
C GLN A 288 3.21 -25.62 21.63
N ASP A 289 3.68 -26.76 22.10
CA ASP A 289 5.07 -26.98 22.48
C ASP A 289 5.70 -28.12 21.65
N VAL A 290 7.01 -28.28 21.74
CA VAL A 290 7.75 -29.39 21.13
C VAL A 290 8.57 -30.10 22.18
N GLU A 291 8.27 -31.37 22.38
CA GLU A 291 9.11 -32.27 23.18
C GLU A 291 9.98 -33.17 22.27
N THR A 292 10.98 -33.80 22.88
CA THR A 292 11.83 -34.79 22.22
C THR A 292 11.43 -36.18 22.72
N THR A 293 11.05 -37.06 21.79
CA THR A 293 10.75 -38.47 22.07
C THR A 293 11.99 -39.25 22.53
N ALA A 294 11.79 -40.45 23.09
CA ALA A 294 12.88 -41.35 23.48
C ALA A 294 13.80 -41.70 22.29
N GLU A 295 13.27 -41.72 21.07
CA GLU A 295 14.01 -41.96 19.82
C GLU A 295 14.65 -40.68 19.24
N GLY A 296 14.68 -39.57 19.98
CA GLY A 296 15.30 -38.31 19.56
C GLY A 296 14.51 -37.53 18.51
N LYS A 297 13.27 -37.91 18.21
CA LYS A 297 12.40 -37.22 17.25
C LYS A 297 11.61 -36.09 17.92
N ARG A 298 11.42 -34.98 17.19
CA ARG A 298 10.55 -33.88 17.60
C ARG A 298 9.09 -34.31 17.63
N ASN A 299 8.38 -34.03 18.71
CA ASN A 299 6.95 -34.28 18.88
C ASN A 299 6.22 -33.00 19.32
N LYS A 300 5.27 -32.53 18.52
CA LYS A 300 4.39 -31.42 18.86
C LYS A 300 3.35 -31.89 19.86
N ILE A 301 3.18 -31.12 20.92
CA ILE A 301 2.20 -31.35 21.98
C ILE A 301 1.44 -30.06 22.28
N ILE A 302 0.33 -30.19 22.98
CA ILE A 302 -0.41 -29.06 23.56
C ILE A 302 -0.23 -29.13 25.07
N VAL A 303 0.17 -28.01 25.66
CA VAL A 303 0.34 -27.87 27.11
C VAL A 303 -0.57 -26.75 27.62
N GLU A 304 -1.03 -26.88 28.86
CA GLU A 304 -1.76 -25.81 29.53
C GLU A 304 -0.81 -24.64 29.83
N ASP A 305 -1.23 -23.45 29.46
CA ASP A 305 -0.51 -22.20 29.70
C ASP A 305 -1.51 -21.04 29.72
N LYS A 306 -1.84 -20.57 30.93
CA LYS A 306 -2.87 -19.54 31.14
C LYS A 306 -2.46 -18.16 30.63
N ASP A 307 -1.15 -17.94 30.48
CA ASP A 307 -0.56 -16.66 30.08
C ASP A 307 -0.20 -16.64 28.59
N ALA A 308 -0.37 -17.77 27.89
CA ALA A 308 -0.11 -17.86 26.46
C ALA A 308 -1.07 -16.97 25.64
N PRO A 309 -0.56 -16.34 24.55
CA PRO A 309 -1.42 -15.69 23.57
C PRO A 309 -2.47 -16.65 22.99
N PRO A 310 -3.63 -16.12 22.55
CA PRO A 310 -4.66 -16.95 21.94
C PRO A 310 -4.16 -17.64 20.66
N VAL A 311 -4.62 -18.86 20.44
CA VAL A 311 -4.40 -19.63 19.21
C VAL A 311 -5.75 -20.00 18.58
N TRP A 312 -5.73 -20.30 17.29
CA TRP A 312 -6.89 -20.82 16.56
C TRP A 312 -6.53 -22.17 15.95
N ALA A 313 -7.50 -23.08 15.89
CA ALA A 313 -7.32 -24.30 15.13
C ALA A 313 -7.33 -24.00 13.62
N ARG A 314 -6.65 -24.83 12.83
CA ARG A 314 -6.71 -24.70 11.37
C ARG A 314 -8.11 -25.01 10.85
N PHE A 315 -8.81 -25.95 11.47
CA PHE A 315 -10.14 -26.39 11.07
C PHE A 315 -11.13 -26.42 12.23
N TYR A 316 -12.30 -25.85 12.00
CA TYR A 316 -13.45 -25.94 12.87
C TYR A 316 -14.61 -26.59 12.14
N ASP A 317 -15.35 -27.41 12.86
CA ASP A 317 -16.46 -28.19 12.34
C ASP A 317 -17.64 -27.29 11.93
N LEU A 318 -18.22 -27.53 10.75
CA LEU A 318 -19.29 -26.69 10.21
C LEU A 318 -20.60 -26.75 11.02
N GLU A 319 -20.84 -27.85 11.72
CA GLU A 319 -22.08 -28.06 12.47
C GLU A 319 -21.96 -27.54 13.91
N THR A 320 -20.83 -27.82 14.56
CA THR A 320 -20.63 -27.56 16.00
C THR A 320 -19.80 -26.32 16.29
N GLY A 321 -19.08 -25.78 15.30
CA GLY A 321 -18.15 -24.67 15.50
C GLY A 321 -16.94 -25.02 16.38
N LYS A 322 -16.68 -26.31 16.65
CA LYS A 322 -15.56 -26.73 17.50
C LYS A 322 -14.32 -27.06 16.69
N PRO A 323 -13.10 -26.83 17.23
CA PRO A 323 -11.87 -27.36 16.65
C PRO A 323 -11.95 -28.86 16.39
N PHE A 324 -11.40 -29.32 15.27
CA PHE A 324 -11.14 -30.74 15.05
C PHE A 324 -9.80 -30.98 14.38
N PHE A 325 -9.31 -32.20 14.53
CA PHE A 325 -8.08 -32.72 13.94
C PHE A 325 -8.42 -33.93 13.08
N CYS A 326 -7.55 -34.29 12.14
CA CYS A 326 -7.85 -35.40 11.24
C CYS A 326 -6.57 -36.12 10.81
N ASP A 327 -6.67 -37.42 10.55
CA ASP A 327 -5.56 -38.22 10.04
C ASP A 327 -5.87 -38.73 8.62
N ARG A 328 -4.98 -39.54 8.08
CA ARG A 328 -5.12 -40.18 6.75
C ARG A 328 -6.32 -41.13 6.68
N ASP A 329 -6.91 -41.49 7.80
CA ASP A 329 -8.18 -42.22 7.90
C ASP A 329 -9.40 -41.36 7.50
N GLY A 330 -9.27 -40.03 7.55
CA GLY A 330 -10.35 -39.08 7.25
C GLY A 330 -11.39 -38.94 8.36
N ILE A 331 -11.07 -39.38 9.59
CA ILE A 331 -11.98 -39.34 10.74
C ILE A 331 -11.61 -38.16 11.63
N LYS A 332 -12.60 -37.30 11.93
CA LYS A 332 -12.45 -36.19 12.88
C LYS A 332 -12.06 -36.70 14.27
N LYS A 333 -11.07 -36.07 14.87
CA LYS A 333 -10.60 -36.27 16.25
C LYS A 333 -10.75 -34.97 17.02
N ASN A 334 -10.97 -35.05 18.32
CA ASN A 334 -11.24 -33.87 19.15
C ASN A 334 -9.96 -33.16 19.59
N THR A 335 -8.85 -33.89 19.69
CA THR A 335 -7.57 -33.35 20.15
C THR A 335 -6.42 -33.74 19.22
N MET A 336 -5.36 -32.92 19.22
CA MET A 336 -4.13 -33.20 18.48
C MET A 336 -3.39 -34.45 19.00
N ALA A 337 -3.66 -34.87 20.25
CA ALA A 337 -3.08 -36.07 20.84
C ALA A 337 -3.68 -37.39 20.27
N GLU A 338 -4.86 -37.32 19.65
CA GLU A 338 -5.54 -38.48 19.05
C GLU A 338 -5.08 -38.81 17.62
N ILE A 339 -4.40 -37.89 16.94
CA ILE A 339 -3.87 -38.12 15.58
C ILE A 339 -2.47 -38.74 15.61
N GLY A 340 -2.14 -39.49 14.58
CA GLY A 340 -0.87 -40.19 14.43
C GLY A 340 0.34 -39.25 14.33
N PHE A 341 1.51 -39.79 14.70
CA PHE A 341 2.76 -39.04 14.82
C PHE A 341 3.14 -38.25 13.57
N GLU A 342 2.91 -38.81 12.38
CA GLU A 342 3.29 -38.18 11.10
C GLU A 342 2.43 -36.95 10.78
N ARG A 343 1.10 -37.01 10.96
CA ARG A 343 0.20 -35.85 10.74
C ARG A 343 0.30 -34.83 11.86
N ARG A 344 0.48 -35.26 13.10
CA ARG A 344 0.71 -34.35 14.24
C ARG A 344 1.90 -33.43 14.01
N ASN A 345 3.01 -33.99 13.54
CA ASN A 345 4.28 -33.28 13.43
C ASN A 345 4.50 -32.62 12.07
N GLY A 346 4.03 -33.24 10.99
CA GLY A 346 4.24 -32.78 9.61
C GLY A 346 3.24 -31.75 9.10
N TYR A 347 2.22 -31.40 9.88
CA TYR A 347 1.17 -30.46 9.47
C TYR A 347 0.93 -29.38 10.53
N GLY A 348 0.48 -28.21 10.11
CA GLY A 348 0.10 -27.10 10.99
C GLY A 348 -1.37 -27.22 11.36
N TRP A 349 -1.66 -27.53 12.63
CA TRP A 349 -3.03 -27.69 13.13
C TRP A 349 -3.53 -26.49 13.93
N TYR A 350 -2.63 -25.61 14.33
CA TYR A 350 -2.93 -24.35 15.00
C TYR A 350 -2.24 -23.20 14.29
N THR A 351 -2.79 -21.99 14.46
CA THR A 351 -2.27 -20.74 13.91
C THR A 351 -2.49 -19.61 14.91
N ASP A 352 -1.59 -18.63 14.89
CA ASP A 352 -1.65 -17.36 15.61
C ASP A 352 -2.02 -16.18 14.68
N ALA A 353 -2.11 -16.43 13.36
CA ALA A 353 -2.31 -15.39 12.35
C ALA A 353 -3.52 -14.45 12.60
N PRO A 354 -4.67 -14.90 13.14
CA PRO A 354 -5.79 -14.01 13.46
C PRO A 354 -5.44 -12.93 14.50
N GLU A 355 -4.44 -13.11 15.35
CA GLU A 355 -4.08 -12.12 16.38
C GLU A 355 -3.68 -10.78 15.75
N LYS A 356 -2.88 -10.79 14.68
CA LYS A 356 -2.49 -9.58 13.96
C LYS A 356 -3.72 -8.87 13.38
N LEU A 357 -4.63 -9.65 12.80
CA LEU A 357 -5.86 -9.14 12.20
C LEU A 357 -6.74 -8.43 13.25
N LEU A 358 -6.93 -9.04 14.42
CA LEU A 358 -7.73 -8.47 15.51
C LEU A 358 -7.12 -7.17 16.07
N LYS A 359 -5.79 -7.01 16.02
CA LYS A 359 -5.11 -5.76 16.41
C LYS A 359 -5.34 -4.62 15.42
N GLU A 360 -5.36 -4.89 14.12
CA GLU A 360 -5.53 -3.86 13.08
C GLU A 360 -7.01 -3.50 12.81
N TYR A 361 -7.93 -4.44 13.04
CA TYR A 361 -9.36 -4.23 12.77
C TYR A 361 -9.97 -2.97 13.41
N PRO A 362 -9.72 -2.63 14.69
CA PRO A 362 -10.29 -1.43 15.29
C PRO A 362 -9.89 -0.14 14.57
N LYS A 363 -8.63 -0.05 14.10
CA LYS A 363 -8.14 1.10 13.33
C LYS A 363 -8.86 1.19 12.00
N TRP A 364 -8.93 0.05 11.28
CA TRP A 364 -9.63 -0.05 10.01
C TRP A 364 -11.11 0.33 10.16
N ARG A 365 -11.83 -0.22 11.16
CA ARG A 365 -13.26 0.05 11.34
C ARG A 365 -13.53 1.51 11.68
N LYS A 366 -12.69 2.11 12.53
CA LYS A 366 -12.76 3.55 12.86
C LYS A 366 -12.54 4.42 11.61
N ARG A 367 -11.59 4.04 10.74
CA ARG A 367 -11.37 4.72 9.45
C ARG A 367 -12.60 4.64 8.57
N ILE A 368 -13.15 3.44 8.35
CA ILE A 368 -14.35 3.25 7.53
C ILE A 368 -15.55 4.03 8.08
N GLN A 369 -15.76 4.01 9.40
CA GLN A 369 -16.84 4.78 10.02
C GLN A 369 -16.65 6.29 9.86
N LYS A 370 -15.42 6.80 10.05
CA LYS A 370 -15.11 8.21 9.83
C LYS A 370 -15.40 8.57 8.37
N ASN A 371 -14.86 7.82 7.42
CA ASN A 371 -15.02 8.09 5.99
C ASN A 371 -16.51 8.06 5.56
N ALA A 372 -17.29 7.09 6.04
CA ALA A 372 -18.73 6.99 5.75
C ALA A 372 -19.55 8.19 6.28
N SER A 373 -19.04 8.91 7.30
CA SER A 373 -19.70 10.11 7.84
C SER A 373 -19.33 11.40 7.11
N LEU A 374 -18.26 11.40 6.31
CA LEU A 374 -17.78 12.60 5.61
C LEU A 374 -18.70 12.95 4.45
N GLN A 375 -19.12 14.21 4.41
CA GLN A 375 -19.83 14.75 3.25
C GLN A 375 -18.84 15.28 2.21
N PRO A 376 -19.16 15.23 0.90
CA PRO A 376 -18.36 15.90 -0.11
C PRO A 376 -18.25 17.40 0.17
N VAL A 377 -17.03 17.93 0.08
CA VAL A 377 -16.77 19.36 0.20
C VAL A 377 -17.39 20.08 -0.99
N SER A 378 -18.21 21.08 -0.72
CA SER A 378 -18.91 21.85 -1.76
C SER A 378 -18.00 22.89 -2.40
N SER A 379 -18.09 23.04 -3.72
CA SER A 379 -17.46 24.15 -4.42
C SER A 379 -18.06 25.48 -3.99
N GLY A 380 -17.24 26.52 -3.83
CA GLY A 380 -17.70 27.84 -3.40
C GLY A 380 -16.64 28.65 -2.67
N VAL A 381 -17.10 29.61 -1.86
CA VAL A 381 -16.25 30.45 -1.00
C VAL A 381 -16.43 30.06 0.47
N TYR A 382 -15.32 30.01 1.20
CA TYR A 382 -15.24 29.79 2.63
C TYR A 382 -14.69 31.07 3.26
N LYS A 383 -15.55 31.78 3.98
CA LYS A 383 -15.26 33.09 4.54
C LYS A 383 -14.60 32.94 5.90
N TRP A 384 -13.44 33.56 6.11
CA TRP A 384 -12.72 33.48 7.38
C TRP A 384 -13.61 33.80 8.61
N ALA A 385 -14.46 34.82 8.46
CA ALA A 385 -15.33 35.30 9.52
C ALA A 385 -16.49 34.34 9.87
N ASP A 386 -16.86 33.42 8.97
CA ASP A 386 -17.99 32.52 9.15
C ASP A 386 -17.64 31.32 10.04
N HIS A 387 -16.35 31.07 10.29
CA HIS A 387 -15.88 29.89 11.02
C HIS A 387 -15.62 30.20 12.51
N PRO A 388 -16.29 29.49 13.44
CA PRO A 388 -16.14 29.70 14.87
C PRO A 388 -14.70 29.56 15.37
N VAL A 389 -14.32 30.41 16.32
CA VAL A 389 -13.03 30.32 17.02
C VAL A 389 -13.17 29.43 18.24
N LYS A 390 -12.30 28.45 18.34
CA LYS A 390 -12.05 27.74 19.59
C LYS A 390 -10.82 28.35 20.26
N THR A 391 -11.01 28.90 21.46
CA THR A 391 -9.95 29.51 22.26
C THR A 391 -9.37 28.50 23.25
N GLY A 392 -8.06 28.61 23.48
CA GLY A 392 -7.31 27.88 24.50
C GLY A 392 -6.23 28.77 25.13
N GLU A 393 -5.40 28.21 25.99
CA GLU A 393 -4.29 28.95 26.61
C GLU A 393 -3.27 29.36 25.56
N LEU A 394 -3.21 30.67 25.26
CA LEU A 394 -2.34 31.27 24.24
C LEU A 394 -2.49 30.66 22.83
N ARG A 395 -3.66 30.08 22.52
CA ARG A 395 -3.96 29.52 21.20
C ARG A 395 -5.40 29.76 20.78
N GLU A 396 -5.59 29.90 19.48
CA GLU A 396 -6.89 29.86 18.82
C GLU A 396 -6.86 28.86 17.67
N SER A 397 -7.98 28.20 17.41
CA SER A 397 -8.15 27.40 16.19
C SER A 397 -9.51 27.62 15.54
N ARG A 398 -9.53 27.54 14.21
CA ARG A 398 -10.74 27.62 13.37
C ARG A 398 -10.76 26.44 12.44
N LYS A 399 -11.79 25.58 12.57
CA LYS A 399 -12.04 24.53 11.58
C LYS A 399 -12.87 25.12 10.45
N ILE A 400 -12.36 25.02 9.22
CA ILE A 400 -12.94 25.73 8.08
C ILE A 400 -13.77 24.77 7.23
N LEU A 401 -13.18 23.65 6.82
CA LEU A 401 -13.89 22.55 6.19
C LEU A 401 -13.33 21.20 6.62
N GLU A 402 -14.17 20.18 6.53
CA GLU A 402 -13.81 18.77 6.62
C GLU A 402 -14.79 17.98 5.76
N GLY A 403 -14.28 17.06 4.95
CA GLY A 403 -15.11 16.24 4.07
C GLY A 403 -14.29 15.34 3.16
N SER A 404 -14.94 14.83 2.12
CA SER A 404 -14.29 14.15 1.00
C SER A 404 -14.27 15.05 -0.23
N SER A 405 -13.42 14.74 -1.21
CA SER A 405 -13.37 15.42 -2.51
C SER A 405 -13.22 14.39 -3.64
N PRO A 406 -13.21 14.79 -4.92
CA PRO A 406 -13.02 13.86 -6.03
C PRO A 406 -11.76 12.98 -5.87
N HIS A 407 -10.64 13.56 -5.42
CA HIS A 407 -9.36 12.85 -5.28
C HIS A 407 -9.05 12.37 -3.85
N PHE A 408 -9.63 13.01 -2.82
CA PHE A 408 -9.32 12.71 -1.43
C PHE A 408 -10.51 12.06 -0.72
N GLU A 409 -10.27 10.96 -0.02
CA GLU A 409 -11.28 10.41 0.88
C GLU A 409 -11.39 11.20 2.18
N TYR A 410 -10.33 11.92 2.55
CA TYR A 410 -10.32 12.88 3.65
C TYR A 410 -9.62 14.16 3.23
N LEU A 411 -10.29 15.29 3.44
CA LEU A 411 -9.77 16.63 3.28
C LEU A 411 -10.24 17.49 4.46
N GLU A 412 -9.30 18.19 5.09
CA GLU A 412 -9.57 19.18 6.12
C GLU A 412 -8.75 20.45 5.85
N MET A 413 -9.36 21.61 6.08
CA MET A 413 -8.65 22.88 6.20
C MET A 413 -8.98 23.49 7.55
N HIS A 414 -7.96 23.87 8.29
CA HIS A 414 -8.11 24.65 9.52
C HIS A 414 -7.05 25.74 9.61
N ALA A 415 -7.29 26.73 10.47
CA ALA A 415 -6.31 27.72 10.84
C ALA A 415 -6.00 27.62 12.34
N THR A 416 -4.75 27.85 12.70
CA THR A 416 -4.28 27.92 14.08
C THR A 416 -3.55 29.24 14.30
N THR A 417 -3.83 29.89 15.41
CA THR A 417 -3.08 31.04 15.91
C THR A 417 -2.38 30.67 17.21
N GLN A 418 -1.07 30.89 17.29
CA GLN A 418 -0.27 30.77 18.50
C GLN A 418 0.17 32.18 18.94
N PHE A 419 -0.19 32.58 20.16
CA PHE A 419 0.28 33.86 20.72
C PHE A 419 1.72 33.75 21.24
N PRO A 420 2.46 34.87 21.37
CA PRO A 420 3.81 34.86 21.92
C PRO A 420 3.88 34.12 23.27
N GLY A 421 4.88 33.26 23.43
CA GLY A 421 5.05 32.43 24.63
C GLY A 421 4.15 31.19 24.71
N ALA A 422 3.31 30.92 23.70
CA ALA A 422 2.62 29.64 23.59
C ALA A 422 3.65 28.51 23.56
N LYS A 423 3.36 27.39 24.25
CA LYS A 423 4.19 26.19 24.12
C LYS A 423 4.23 25.72 22.66
N PRO A 424 5.28 25.00 22.21
CA PRO A 424 5.25 24.29 20.93
C PRO A 424 4.08 23.31 20.83
N SER A 425 3.63 23.00 19.61
CA SER A 425 2.68 21.89 19.42
C SER A 425 3.31 20.58 19.89
N THR A 426 2.47 19.64 20.34
CA THR A 426 2.96 18.31 20.70
C THR A 426 3.58 17.66 19.48
N ALA A 427 4.81 17.17 19.62
CA ALA A 427 5.48 16.44 18.56
C ALA A 427 4.67 15.17 18.24
N HIS A 428 4.34 14.97 16.97
CA HIS A 428 3.59 13.82 16.50
C HIS A 428 3.94 13.51 15.05
N ALA A 429 3.61 12.30 14.61
CA ALA A 429 3.62 11.89 13.21
C ALA A 429 2.20 11.47 12.84
N ASN A 430 1.81 11.74 11.60
CA ASN A 430 0.55 11.23 11.05
C ASN A 430 0.81 9.90 10.35
N ASP A 431 0.03 8.85 10.63
CA ASP A 431 0.25 7.54 9.98
C ASP A 431 0.02 7.60 8.45
N ASP A 432 -1.05 8.25 8.01
CA ASP A 432 -1.53 8.21 6.61
C ASP A 432 -2.09 9.54 6.11
N ILE A 433 -1.61 10.67 6.62
CA ILE A 433 -2.05 12.02 6.25
C ILE A 433 -0.85 12.87 5.85
N GLU A 434 -0.92 13.51 4.70
CA GLU A 434 -0.02 14.61 4.33
C GLU A 434 -0.59 15.95 4.83
N GLU A 435 0.32 16.87 5.15
CA GLU A 435 -0.05 18.23 5.57
C GLU A 435 0.62 19.27 4.68
N CYS A 436 -0.18 20.23 4.18
CA CYS A 436 0.32 21.45 3.57
C CYS A 436 0.04 22.63 4.51
N ILE A 437 1.09 23.27 5.00
CA ILE A 437 1.00 24.35 6.00
C ILE A 437 1.44 25.65 5.34
N ILE A 438 0.64 26.71 5.50
CA ILE A 438 0.92 28.04 4.96
C ILE A 438 0.95 29.04 6.11
N VAL A 439 2.09 29.71 6.29
CA VAL A 439 2.24 30.77 7.30
C VAL A 439 1.56 32.04 6.80
N GLN A 440 0.51 32.48 7.48
CA GLN A 440 -0.23 33.70 7.12
C GLN A 440 0.45 34.96 7.69
N GLU A 441 0.80 34.93 8.97
CA GLU A 441 1.46 36.04 9.67
C GLU A 441 2.34 35.51 10.81
N GLY A 442 3.32 36.29 11.27
CA GLY A 442 4.22 35.93 12.36
C GLY A 442 5.41 35.06 11.93
N THR A 443 6.12 34.52 12.91
CA THR A 443 7.37 33.77 12.71
C THR A 443 7.23 32.36 13.27
N MET A 444 7.16 31.38 12.36
CA MET A 444 7.07 29.96 12.70
C MET A 444 8.46 29.35 12.78
N LYS A 445 8.69 28.49 13.77
CA LYS A 445 9.69 27.44 13.70
C LYS A 445 8.97 26.11 13.57
N ILE A 446 9.32 25.35 12.54
CA ILE A 446 8.92 23.96 12.41
C ILE A 446 10.14 23.08 12.68
N THR A 447 9.94 22.03 13.47
CA THR A 447 10.90 20.95 13.63
C THR A 447 10.32 19.70 12.96
N ILE A 448 11.05 19.11 12.03
CA ILE A 448 10.73 17.84 11.34
C ILE A 448 11.89 16.89 11.62
N GLU A 449 11.58 15.74 12.23
CA GLU A 449 12.58 14.86 12.82
C GLU A 449 13.55 15.65 13.72
N ASP A 450 14.85 15.63 13.39
CA ASP A 450 15.90 16.33 14.14
C ASP A 450 16.25 17.71 13.55
N SER A 451 15.57 18.13 12.48
CA SER A 451 15.88 19.37 11.74
C SER A 451 14.86 20.46 11.99
N SER A 452 15.31 21.71 12.14
CA SER A 452 14.41 22.86 12.33
C SER A 452 14.61 23.92 11.25
N VAL A 453 13.50 24.51 10.81
CA VAL A 453 13.47 25.60 9.83
C VAL A 453 12.58 26.72 10.38
N ILE A 454 13.00 27.97 10.15
CA ILE A 454 12.22 29.16 10.50
C ILE A 454 11.54 29.68 9.23
N LEU A 455 10.24 29.93 9.31
CA LEU A 455 9.43 30.44 8.22
C LEU A 455 8.69 31.73 8.62
N GLY A 456 8.77 32.73 7.76
CA GLY A 456 7.98 33.96 7.85
C GLY A 456 6.65 33.88 7.09
N PRO A 457 5.91 35.00 6.99
CA PRO A 457 4.68 35.08 6.20
C PRO A 457 4.88 34.60 4.76
N ARG A 458 3.89 33.88 4.22
CA ARG A 458 3.91 33.17 2.93
C ARG A 458 4.89 31.99 2.87
N GLY A 459 5.52 31.62 3.98
CA GLY A 459 6.26 30.36 4.08
C GLY A 459 5.33 29.16 3.92
N VAL A 460 5.80 28.14 3.19
CA VAL A 460 5.04 26.92 2.90
C VAL A 460 5.81 25.70 3.37
N ILE A 461 5.10 24.77 4.00
CA ILE A 461 5.59 23.44 4.33
C ILE A 461 4.71 22.41 3.62
N LEU A 462 5.33 21.41 3.03
CA LEU A 462 4.68 20.18 2.60
C LEU A 462 5.29 19.03 3.40
N LEU A 463 4.49 18.37 4.23
CA LEU A 463 4.94 17.36 5.16
C LEU A 463 4.41 15.98 4.77
N MET A 464 5.34 15.02 4.63
CA MET A 464 5.04 13.62 4.40
C MET A 464 4.42 12.93 5.63
N PRO A 465 3.65 11.85 5.44
CA PRO A 465 3.22 10.98 6.52
C PRO A 465 4.42 10.33 7.23
N GLU A 466 4.17 9.79 8.41
CA GLU A 466 5.11 9.06 9.27
C GLU A 466 6.29 9.88 9.81
N GLN A 467 6.34 11.19 9.51
CA GLN A 467 7.40 12.07 10.01
C GLN A 467 7.00 12.81 11.29
N MET A 468 7.85 12.69 12.30
CA MET A 468 7.68 13.42 13.56
C MET A 468 7.87 14.90 13.33
N HIS A 469 6.93 15.73 13.78
CA HIS A 469 7.04 17.17 13.62
C HIS A 469 6.37 17.96 14.75
N SER A 470 6.82 19.20 14.94
CA SER A 470 6.22 20.18 15.86
C SER A 470 6.35 21.62 15.33
N LEU A 471 5.44 22.48 15.78
CA LEU A 471 5.29 23.88 15.34
C LEU A 471 5.35 24.80 16.54
N GLU A 472 6.15 25.86 16.45
CA GLU A 472 6.39 26.82 17.52
C GLU A 472 6.31 28.26 16.99
N ASN A 473 5.63 29.14 17.72
CA ASN A 473 5.79 30.57 17.54
C ASN A 473 7.05 31.04 18.28
N ILE A 474 8.06 31.46 17.53
CA ILE A 474 9.31 32.01 18.08
C ILE A 474 9.38 33.54 18.00
N GLY A 475 8.34 34.18 17.46
CA GLY A 475 8.24 35.63 17.32
C GLY A 475 7.66 36.31 18.56
N ASP A 476 7.69 37.64 18.53
CA ASP A 476 7.08 38.55 19.50
C ASP A 476 5.64 38.96 19.13
N THR A 477 5.17 38.54 17.95
CA THR A 477 3.80 38.74 17.45
C THR A 477 3.05 37.41 17.36
N LYS A 478 1.73 37.46 17.19
CA LYS A 478 0.93 36.24 16.96
C LYS A 478 1.37 35.57 15.66
N LEU A 479 1.46 34.24 15.68
CA LEU A 479 1.67 33.41 14.51
C LEU A 479 0.33 32.82 14.10
N THR A 480 -0.17 33.14 12.90
CA THR A 480 -1.35 32.48 12.31
C THR A 480 -0.93 31.71 11.07
N TYR A 481 -1.41 30.47 10.95
CA TYR A 481 -1.13 29.61 9.81
C TYR A 481 -2.33 28.73 9.47
N PHE A 482 -2.43 28.38 8.18
CA PHE A 482 -3.38 27.40 7.67
C PHE A 482 -2.73 26.03 7.60
N VAL A 483 -3.50 24.98 7.87
CA VAL A 483 -3.11 23.59 7.69
C VAL A 483 -4.18 22.91 6.85
N MET A 484 -3.76 22.43 5.68
CA MET A 484 -4.54 21.51 4.87
C MET A 484 -4.07 20.09 5.17
N ARG A 485 -4.96 19.23 5.63
CA ARG A 485 -4.68 17.82 5.93
C ARG A 485 -5.45 16.96 4.95
N TYR A 486 -4.79 16.00 4.31
CA TYR A 486 -5.44 15.21 3.27
C TYR A 486 -4.92 13.77 3.17
N ARG A 487 -5.83 12.88 2.76
CA ARG A 487 -5.55 11.49 2.43
C ARG A 487 -6.19 11.14 1.09
N SER A 488 -5.37 10.58 0.21
CA SER A 488 -5.79 10.19 -1.13
C SER A 488 -6.79 9.04 -1.11
N LYS A 489 -7.70 9.04 -2.09
CA LYS A 489 -8.51 7.86 -2.41
C LYS A 489 -7.67 6.73 -3.01
N LYS A 490 -6.53 7.08 -3.61
CA LYS A 490 -5.53 6.11 -4.05
C LYS A 490 -4.64 5.75 -2.86
N LYS A 491 -4.10 4.54 -2.88
CA LYS A 491 -3.13 4.09 -1.90
C LYS A 491 -1.94 5.06 -1.76
N MET A 492 -1.54 5.30 -0.52
CA MET A 492 -0.35 6.07 -0.17
C MET A 492 0.91 5.43 -0.77
N ASP A 493 1.79 6.26 -1.34
CA ASP A 493 3.03 5.83 -1.99
C ASP A 493 4.21 6.64 -1.43
N THR A 494 4.76 6.16 -0.33
CA THR A 494 5.88 6.82 0.37
C THR A 494 7.15 6.85 -0.48
N GLU A 495 7.37 5.85 -1.33
CA GLU A 495 8.52 5.78 -2.23
C GLU A 495 8.46 6.88 -3.28
N ARG A 496 7.30 7.09 -3.93
CA ARG A 496 7.07 8.24 -4.82
C ARG A 496 7.25 9.56 -4.08
N GLY A 497 6.74 9.69 -2.87
CA GLY A 497 6.93 10.89 -2.05
C GLY A 497 8.42 11.22 -1.83
N GLN A 498 9.21 10.21 -1.44
CA GLN A 498 10.66 10.33 -1.24
C GLN A 498 11.40 10.64 -2.55
N ALA A 499 11.12 9.88 -3.62
CA ALA A 499 11.74 10.06 -4.93
C ALA A 499 11.44 11.43 -5.54
N SER A 500 10.29 12.03 -5.19
CA SER A 500 9.92 13.37 -5.62
C SER A 500 10.64 14.47 -4.85
N GLY A 501 11.39 14.15 -3.78
CA GLY A 501 12.14 15.09 -2.95
C GLY A 501 11.66 15.20 -1.50
N GLY A 502 10.83 14.27 -1.01
CA GLY A 502 10.37 14.21 0.39
C GLY A 502 9.59 15.43 0.88
N SER A 503 9.57 15.64 2.21
CA SER A 503 9.07 16.85 2.85
C SER A 503 9.83 18.10 2.40
N LEU A 504 9.11 19.21 2.29
CA LEU A 504 9.58 20.46 1.71
C LEU A 504 9.27 21.63 2.64
N THR A 505 10.22 22.55 2.79
CA THR A 505 10.01 23.85 3.44
C THR A 505 10.50 24.95 2.51
N LEU A 506 9.67 25.96 2.26
CA LEU A 506 9.96 27.06 1.36
C LEU A 506 9.67 28.40 2.04
N ASN A 507 10.70 29.23 2.17
CA ASN A 507 10.53 30.64 2.53
C ASN A 507 10.24 31.46 1.27
N ALA A 508 9.26 32.37 1.36
CA ALA A 508 8.87 33.21 0.24
C ALA A 508 10.02 34.05 -0.32
N ASP A 509 10.93 34.52 0.54
CA ASP A 509 12.08 35.35 0.17
C ASP A 509 13.14 34.59 -0.66
N ALA A 510 13.11 33.25 -0.65
CA ALA A 510 13.97 32.42 -1.47
C ALA A 510 13.40 32.17 -2.89
N LEU A 511 12.18 32.65 -3.17
CA LEU A 511 11.48 32.40 -4.42
C LEU A 511 11.42 33.66 -5.30
N THR A 512 11.47 33.45 -6.61
CA THR A 512 11.52 34.55 -7.58
C THR A 512 10.13 34.91 -8.08
N PHE A 513 9.78 36.20 -7.96
CA PHE A 513 8.61 36.77 -8.64
C PHE A 513 8.86 36.90 -10.14
N LYS A 514 7.97 36.32 -10.94
CA LYS A 514 7.98 36.40 -12.39
C LYS A 514 6.88 37.37 -12.86
N PRO A 515 7.23 38.57 -13.36
CA PRO A 515 6.24 39.53 -13.82
C PRO A 515 5.55 39.06 -15.11
N SER A 516 4.34 39.58 -15.34
CA SER A 516 3.55 39.41 -16.56
C SER A 516 2.89 40.73 -16.94
N SER A 517 2.20 40.79 -18.08
CA SER A 517 1.48 41.99 -18.51
C SER A 517 0.30 42.39 -17.62
N ARG A 518 -0.12 41.53 -16.68
CA ARG A 518 -1.26 41.75 -15.78
C ARG A 518 -0.90 41.70 -14.29
N GLY A 519 0.40 41.58 -13.97
CA GLY A 519 0.91 41.39 -12.62
C GLY A 519 2.07 40.41 -12.61
N GLY A 520 1.85 39.19 -12.13
CA GLY A 520 2.88 38.15 -12.14
C GLY A 520 2.58 37.02 -11.15
N GLY A 521 3.59 36.21 -10.84
CA GLY A 521 3.44 35.12 -9.88
C GLY A 521 4.75 34.59 -9.32
N ILE A 522 4.62 33.73 -8.31
CA ILE A 522 5.73 33.03 -7.67
C ILE A 522 5.39 31.54 -7.68
N ALA A 523 6.19 30.72 -8.36
CA ALA A 523 6.03 29.26 -8.30
C ALA A 523 6.68 28.73 -7.01
N TYR A 524 5.98 27.88 -6.27
CA TYR A 524 6.52 27.19 -5.09
C TYR A 524 6.99 25.79 -5.46
N PHE A 525 6.11 24.96 -6.00
CA PHE A 525 6.44 23.62 -6.48
C PHE A 525 5.40 23.08 -7.46
N ASP A 526 5.80 22.10 -8.29
CA ASP A 526 4.93 21.27 -9.13
C ASP A 526 5.55 19.86 -9.18
N ARG A 527 5.02 18.92 -8.40
CA ARG A 527 5.61 17.59 -8.21
C ARG A 527 4.59 16.58 -7.69
N SER A 528 4.89 15.29 -7.81
CA SER A 528 4.19 14.25 -7.05
C SER A 528 4.51 14.30 -5.56
N THR A 529 3.62 13.72 -4.76
CA THR A 529 3.74 13.55 -3.30
C THR A 529 3.39 12.11 -2.92
N ALA A 530 3.39 11.78 -1.63
CA ALA A 530 2.96 10.45 -1.20
C ALA A 530 1.46 10.20 -1.43
N MET A 531 0.65 11.26 -1.48
CA MET A 531 -0.80 11.17 -1.69
C MET A 531 -1.26 11.59 -3.08
N CYS A 532 -0.51 12.46 -3.77
CA CYS A 532 -0.90 13.03 -5.06
C CYS A 532 0.04 12.59 -6.17
N GLU A 533 -0.51 12.25 -7.33
CA GLU A 533 0.29 12.05 -8.55
C GLU A 533 0.83 13.38 -9.08
N ARG A 534 0.14 14.48 -8.76
CA ARG A 534 0.63 15.84 -8.95
C ARG A 534 0.03 16.75 -7.88
N PHE A 535 0.88 17.57 -7.27
CA PHE A 535 0.48 18.70 -6.43
C PHE A 535 1.30 19.92 -6.87
N GLU A 536 0.58 20.98 -7.24
CA GLU A 536 1.16 22.24 -7.69
C GLU A 536 0.71 23.37 -6.77
N MET A 537 1.62 24.30 -6.47
CA MET A 537 1.34 25.50 -5.72
C MET A 537 2.10 26.70 -6.28
N HIS A 538 1.39 27.80 -6.43
CA HIS A 538 1.97 29.10 -6.78
C HIS A 538 1.18 30.24 -6.15
N ILE A 539 1.76 31.43 -6.23
CA ILE A 539 1.06 32.69 -5.98
C ILE A 539 0.80 33.38 -7.32
N THR A 540 -0.38 33.94 -7.47
CA THR A 540 -0.68 34.92 -8.51
C THR A 540 -0.85 36.30 -7.89
N GLN A 541 -0.40 37.34 -8.60
CA GLN A 541 -0.72 38.73 -8.35
C GLN A 541 -1.36 39.34 -9.60
N LEU A 542 -2.45 40.07 -9.41
CA LEU A 542 -3.11 40.86 -10.45
C LEU A 542 -3.02 42.33 -10.07
N ASP A 543 -2.43 43.15 -10.92
CA ASP A 543 -2.14 44.55 -10.59
C ASP A 543 -3.36 45.47 -10.69
N LYS A 544 -4.38 45.07 -11.48
CA LYS A 544 -5.56 45.87 -11.78
C LYS A 544 -6.79 44.99 -11.92
N LYS A 545 -7.96 45.62 -11.98
CA LYS A 545 -9.26 44.96 -12.16
C LYS A 545 -9.26 44.12 -13.43
N GLY A 546 -9.77 42.89 -13.34
CA GLY A 546 -9.93 42.01 -14.49
C GLY A 546 -9.54 40.56 -14.24
N PRO A 547 -9.77 39.69 -15.24
CA PRO A 547 -9.58 38.26 -15.10
C PRO A 547 -8.10 37.86 -15.08
N SER A 548 -7.78 36.91 -14.20
CA SER A 548 -6.50 36.20 -14.23
C SER A 548 -6.36 35.42 -15.54
N HIS A 549 -7.40 34.66 -15.88
CA HIS A 549 -7.55 33.88 -17.11
C HIS A 549 -9.03 33.77 -17.50
N GLN A 550 -9.31 33.24 -18.68
CA GLN A 550 -10.69 32.89 -19.06
C GLN A 550 -11.21 31.74 -18.18
N PRO A 551 -12.51 31.68 -17.89
CA PRO A 551 -13.09 30.54 -17.18
C PRO A 551 -12.78 29.23 -17.90
N HIS A 552 -12.36 28.22 -17.15
CA HIS A 552 -12.01 26.90 -17.69
C HIS A 552 -12.29 25.82 -16.65
N ALA A 553 -12.20 24.56 -17.06
CA ALA A 553 -12.29 23.41 -16.19
C ALA A 553 -11.04 22.54 -16.40
N HIS A 554 -10.68 21.78 -15.39
CA HIS A 554 -9.58 20.84 -15.43
C HIS A 554 -9.81 19.69 -14.45
N ALA A 555 -9.12 18.58 -14.68
CA ALA A 555 -9.24 17.38 -13.86
C ALA A 555 -8.77 17.61 -12.42
N GLU A 556 -7.84 18.53 -12.16
CA GLU A 556 -7.38 18.81 -10.79
C GLU A 556 -8.48 19.47 -9.93
N THR A 557 -8.49 19.14 -8.63
CA THR A 557 -9.20 19.95 -7.62
C THR A 557 -8.31 21.13 -7.21
N GLU A 558 -8.87 22.30 -7.00
CA GLU A 558 -8.10 23.54 -6.74
C GLU A 558 -8.65 24.33 -5.55
N ILE A 559 -7.74 24.93 -4.78
CA ILE A 559 -8.03 25.96 -3.78
C ILE A 559 -7.33 27.26 -4.17
N ILE A 560 -8.04 28.37 -3.96
CA ILE A 560 -7.45 29.71 -4.01
C ILE A 560 -7.60 30.38 -2.63
N LEU A 561 -6.49 30.64 -1.95
CA LEU A 561 -6.44 31.37 -0.67
C LEU A 561 -6.02 32.83 -0.90
N VAL A 562 -6.92 33.77 -0.60
CA VAL A 562 -6.68 35.20 -0.86
C VAL A 562 -5.74 35.77 0.21
N LEU A 563 -4.63 36.36 -0.23
CA LEU A 563 -3.61 36.95 0.64
C LEU A 563 -3.81 38.45 0.83
N SER A 564 -4.16 39.16 -0.24
CA SER A 564 -4.36 40.60 -0.24
C SER A 564 -5.33 41.05 -1.35
N GLY A 565 -5.97 42.20 -1.15
CA GLY A 565 -6.96 42.75 -2.09
C GLY A 565 -8.28 41.97 -2.08
N ASN A 566 -9.15 42.30 -3.04
CA ASN A 566 -10.46 41.67 -3.20
C ASN A 566 -10.55 40.96 -4.55
N THR A 567 -11.12 39.77 -4.54
CA THR A 567 -11.31 38.95 -5.74
C THR A 567 -12.78 38.62 -5.95
N GLU A 568 -13.13 38.36 -7.20
CA GLU A 568 -14.37 37.71 -7.60
C GLU A 568 -14.03 36.38 -8.27
N MET A 569 -14.86 35.36 -8.07
CA MET A 569 -14.72 34.04 -8.68
C MET A 569 -16.07 33.58 -9.21
N THR A 570 -16.09 33.19 -10.48
CA THR A 570 -17.20 32.39 -11.03
C THR A 570 -16.88 30.91 -10.82
N ILE A 571 -17.81 30.13 -10.26
CA ILE A 571 -17.74 28.66 -10.20
C ILE A 571 -19.09 28.10 -10.64
N ASP A 572 -19.10 27.30 -11.71
CA ASP A 572 -20.29 26.69 -12.32
C ASP A 572 -21.44 27.70 -12.53
N GLY A 573 -21.08 28.89 -13.03
CA GLY A 573 -22.01 29.99 -13.31
C GLY A 573 -22.46 30.80 -12.10
N LYS A 574 -22.04 30.45 -10.87
CA LYS A 574 -22.31 31.22 -9.66
C LYS A 574 -21.13 32.14 -9.31
N GLU A 575 -21.45 33.37 -8.93
CA GLU A 575 -20.49 34.40 -8.57
C GLU A 575 -20.25 34.44 -7.06
N TYR A 576 -18.98 34.58 -6.68
CA TYR A 576 -18.51 34.68 -5.31
C TYR A 576 -17.52 35.83 -5.18
N THR A 577 -17.39 36.38 -3.98
CA THR A 577 -16.36 37.37 -3.64
C THR A 577 -15.54 36.88 -2.47
N ALA A 578 -14.26 37.25 -2.42
CA ALA A 578 -13.34 36.87 -1.33
C ALA A 578 -12.34 37.99 -1.05
N GLY A 579 -12.09 38.25 0.23
CA GLY A 579 -11.05 39.13 0.72
C GLY A 579 -9.94 38.35 1.45
N PRO A 580 -8.95 39.02 2.05
CA PRO A 580 -7.82 38.36 2.68
C PRO A 580 -8.23 37.35 3.76
N GLY A 581 -7.68 36.14 3.70
CA GLY A 581 -7.98 35.03 4.61
C GLY A 581 -9.17 34.16 4.21
N ASP A 582 -10.02 34.62 3.27
CA ASP A 582 -11.04 33.78 2.64
C ASP A 582 -10.38 32.86 1.61
N PHE A 583 -11.00 31.72 1.32
CA PHE A 583 -10.59 30.88 0.20
C PHE A 583 -11.75 30.39 -0.65
N TYR A 584 -11.46 30.12 -1.92
CA TYR A 584 -12.33 29.38 -2.82
C TYR A 584 -11.92 27.91 -2.88
N PHE A 585 -12.90 27.03 -3.02
CA PHE A 585 -12.69 25.61 -3.31
C PHE A 585 -13.42 25.27 -4.61
N MET A 586 -12.73 24.62 -5.54
CA MET A 586 -13.26 24.18 -6.82
C MET A 586 -13.02 22.67 -6.95
N ASN A 587 -14.12 21.91 -7.06
CA ASN A 587 -14.04 20.50 -7.38
C ASN A 587 -13.45 20.28 -8.79
N SER A 588 -12.90 19.08 -8.98
CA SER A 588 -12.51 18.56 -10.30
C SER A 588 -13.62 18.79 -11.33
N GLU A 589 -13.24 19.22 -12.53
CA GLU A 589 -14.12 19.48 -13.67
C GLU A 589 -15.14 20.63 -13.50
N SER A 590 -15.14 21.36 -12.37
CA SER A 590 -15.96 22.58 -12.23
C SER A 590 -15.43 23.69 -13.15
N LEU A 591 -16.32 24.37 -13.87
CA LEU A 591 -15.96 25.55 -14.68
C LEU A 591 -15.73 26.74 -13.75
N HIS A 592 -14.53 27.29 -13.72
CA HIS A 592 -14.19 28.37 -12.80
C HIS A 592 -13.26 29.44 -13.40
N GLY A 593 -13.29 30.64 -12.81
CA GLY A 593 -12.43 31.75 -13.22
C GLY A 593 -12.34 32.86 -12.17
N VAL A 594 -11.12 33.15 -11.72
CA VAL A 594 -10.83 34.21 -10.73
C VAL A 594 -10.46 35.53 -11.41
N ARG A 595 -10.90 36.63 -10.81
CA ARG A 595 -10.60 38.00 -11.25
C ARG A 595 -10.34 38.94 -10.08
N ASN A 596 -9.52 39.95 -10.30
CA ASN A 596 -9.39 41.07 -9.37
C ASN A 596 -10.66 41.91 -9.43
N ALA A 597 -11.27 42.18 -8.27
CA ALA A 597 -12.51 42.93 -8.14
C ALA A 597 -12.31 44.46 -8.19
N SER A 598 -11.07 44.94 -8.02
CA SER A 598 -10.75 46.36 -7.85
C SER A 598 -9.55 46.81 -8.68
N ASP A 599 -9.34 48.12 -8.81
CA ASP A 599 -8.15 48.68 -9.46
C ASP A 599 -6.88 48.62 -8.60
N ALA A 600 -7.01 48.27 -7.31
CA ALA A 600 -5.87 47.98 -6.44
C ALA A 600 -5.37 46.55 -6.68
N PRO A 601 -4.06 46.29 -6.54
CA PRO A 601 -3.53 44.94 -6.69
C PRO A 601 -4.14 43.94 -5.71
N CYS A 602 -4.34 42.70 -6.15
CA CYS A 602 -4.67 41.57 -5.30
C CYS A 602 -3.67 40.43 -5.48
N SER A 603 -3.50 39.59 -4.46
CA SER A 603 -2.67 38.40 -4.52
C SER A 603 -3.30 37.24 -3.78
N TYR A 604 -3.06 36.03 -4.27
CA TYR A 604 -3.59 34.79 -3.70
C TYR A 604 -2.65 33.61 -3.96
N PHE A 605 -2.66 32.62 -3.06
CA PHE A 605 -2.17 31.28 -3.38
C PHE A 605 -3.19 30.56 -4.25
N ALA A 606 -2.72 29.85 -5.26
CA ALA A 606 -3.47 28.82 -5.97
C ALA A 606 -2.71 27.51 -5.81
N PHE A 607 -3.43 26.45 -5.44
CA PHE A 607 -2.84 25.13 -5.34
C PHE A 607 -3.85 24.05 -5.70
N LYS A 608 -3.37 23.06 -6.47
CA LYS A 608 -4.22 22.07 -7.12
C LYS A 608 -3.57 20.71 -7.20
N TRP A 609 -4.40 19.67 -7.18
CA TRP A 609 -3.95 18.30 -7.05
C TRP A 609 -4.82 17.30 -7.81
N LYS A 610 -4.25 16.12 -8.06
CA LYS A 610 -4.93 14.92 -8.55
C LYS A 610 -4.28 13.63 -8.08
#